data_AF-A0A0B1NYC7-F1
#
_entry.id   AF-A0A0B1NYC7-F1
#
_cell.length_a   1.000
_cell.length_b   1.000
_cell.length_c   1.000
_cell.angle_alpha   90.00
_cell.angle_beta   90.00
_cell.angle_gamma   90.00
#
_symmetry.space_group_name_H-M   'P 1'
#
loop_
_entity.id
_entity.type
_entity.pdbx_description
1 polymer ?
#
loop_
_entity_poly.entity_id
_entity_poly.type
_entity_poly.pdbx_seq_one_letter_code
_entity_poly.pdbx_strand_id
1 'polypeptide(L)'
;MVKLGSTKEKRLMIDIMAIRQSYERRELSEIRWINGNDNPADAMTKANATKALKSLIENGELLIQIEGWVQREKEKMPVLE
;
A
#
# COMPACT_ATOMS: atom_id res chain seq x y z
N MET A 1 -7.16 -25.16 11.55
CA MET A 1 -7.36 -24.93 10.10
C MET A 1 -8.38 -23.80 9.97
N VAL A 2 -7.96 -22.58 9.61
CA VAL A 2 -8.90 -21.47 9.41
C VAL A 2 -9.67 -21.76 8.12
N LYS A 3 -10.98 -21.99 8.22
CA LYS A 3 -11.82 -22.31 7.06
C LYS A 3 -12.14 -20.99 6.36
N LEU A 4 -11.39 -20.64 5.32
CA LEU A 4 -11.66 -19.47 4.48
C LEU A 4 -12.91 -19.76 3.65
N GLY A 5 -13.99 -19.06 3.97
CA GLY A 5 -15.34 -19.34 3.47
C GLY A 5 -15.55 -18.91 2.01
N SER A 6 -14.73 -17.99 1.49
CA SER A 6 -14.88 -17.41 0.15
C SER A 6 -13.57 -17.31 -0.64
N THR A 7 -13.68 -17.24 -1.97
CA THR A 7 -12.53 -17.00 -2.87
C THR A 7 -11.85 -15.66 -2.61
N LYS A 8 -12.62 -14.63 -2.22
CA LYS A 8 -12.10 -13.29 -1.91
C LYS A 8 -11.19 -13.31 -0.68
N GLU A 9 -11.61 -14.00 0.39
CA GLU A 9 -10.78 -14.13 1.60
C GLU A 9 -9.49 -14.90 1.32
N LYS A 10 -9.55 -15.94 0.48
CA LYS A 10 -8.34 -16.68 0.05
C LYS A 10 -7.38 -15.78 -0.72
N ARG A 11 -7.88 -14.99 -1.67
CA ARG A 11 -7.06 -14.03 -2.44
C ARG A 11 -6.42 -12.98 -1.54
N LEU A 12 -7.21 -12.41 -0.63
CA LEU A 12 -6.74 -11.42 0.34
C LEU A 12 -5.59 -11.96 1.20
N MET A 13 -5.69 -13.20 1.68
CA MET A 13 -4.60 -13.82 2.43
C MET A 13 -3.31 -13.97 1.60
N ILE A 14 -3.43 -14.36 0.33
CA ILE A 14 -2.27 -14.49 -0.57
C ILE A 14 -1.61 -13.12 -0.76
N ASP A 15 -2.40 -12.06 -0.99
CA ASP A 15 -1.86 -10.71 -1.22
C ASP A 15 -1.16 -10.16 0.03
N ILE A 16 -1.76 -10.35 1.22
CA ILE A 16 -1.13 -9.98 2.49
C ILE A 16 0.16 -10.77 2.73
N MET A 17 0.17 -12.07 2.45
CA MET A 17 1.36 -12.91 2.59
C MET A 17 2.49 -12.47 1.66
N ALA A 18 2.17 -12.09 0.41
CA ALA A 18 3.15 -11.59 -0.54
C ALA A 18 3.79 -10.27 -0.06
N ILE A 19 2.97 -9.31 0.39
CA ILE A 19 3.45 -8.04 0.94
C ILE A 19 4.37 -8.29 2.14
N ARG A 20 3.95 -9.16 3.07
CA ARG A 20 4.75 -9.51 4.25
C ARG A 20 6.10 -10.13 3.85
N GLN A 21 6.11 -11.09 2.92
CA GLN A 21 7.34 -11.72 2.45
C GLN A 21 8.27 -10.71 1.77
N SER A 22 7.77 -9.85 0.90
CA SER A 22 8.58 -8.79 0.27
C SER A 22 9.14 -7.80 1.29
N TYR A 23 8.37 -7.47 2.32
CA TYR A 23 8.87 -6.67 3.45
C TYR A 23 10.00 -7.40 4.20
N GLU A 24 9.81 -8.68 4.56
CA GLU A 24 10.82 -9.50 5.24
C GLU A 24 12.11 -9.66 4.42
N ARG A 25 11.98 -9.81 3.09
CA ARG A 25 13.10 -9.87 2.12
C ARG A 25 13.78 -8.53 1.84
N ARG A 26 13.29 -7.44 2.45
CA ARG A 26 13.78 -6.07 2.23
C ARG A 26 13.60 -5.57 0.79
N GLU A 27 12.68 -6.16 0.04
CA GLU A 27 12.23 -5.66 -1.27
C GLU A 27 11.36 -4.41 -1.09
N LEU A 28 10.65 -4.34 0.05
CA LEU A 28 9.88 -3.18 0.50
C LEU A 28 10.52 -2.61 1.77
N SER A 29 10.69 -1.29 1.80
CA SER A 29 11.18 -0.55 2.97
C SER A 29 10.06 0.11 3.78
N GLU A 30 8.94 0.40 3.13
CA GLU A 30 7.83 1.14 3.72
C GLU A 30 6.50 0.72 3.09
N ILE A 31 5.47 0.60 3.93
CA ILE A 31 4.10 0.32 3.53
C ILE A 31 3.21 1.34 4.23
N ARG A 32 2.36 2.03 3.45
CA ARG A 32 1.37 2.99 3.96
C ARG A 32 -0.04 2.51 3.64
N TRP A 33 -0.90 2.51 4.66
CA TRP A 33 -2.33 2.40 4.49
C TRP A 33 -2.89 3.81 4.26
N ILE A 34 -3.59 4.00 3.16
CA ILE A 34 -4.12 5.30 2.73
C ILE A 34 -5.64 5.26 2.68
N ASN A 35 -6.28 6.41 2.89
CA ASN A 35 -7.72 6.50 2.75
C ASN A 35 -8.14 6.19 1.31
N GLY A 36 -9.20 5.37 1.15
CA GLY A 36 -9.65 4.93 -0.17
C GLY A 36 -10.11 6.07 -1.08
N ASN A 37 -10.61 7.18 -0.52
CA ASN A 37 -11.03 8.34 -1.31
C ASN A 37 -9.84 9.10 -1.93
N ASP A 38 -8.67 8.96 -1.33
CA ASP A 38 -7.43 9.60 -1.78
C ASP A 38 -6.59 8.67 -2.67
N ASN A 39 -7.04 7.43 -2.94
CA ASN A 39 -6.33 6.46 -3.76
C ASN A 39 -6.58 6.71 -5.27
N PRO A 40 -5.57 7.17 -6.04
CA PRO A 40 -5.76 7.42 -7.47
C PRO A 40 -5.86 6.11 -8.27
N ALA A 41 -5.33 4.99 -7.77
CA ALA A 41 -5.41 3.69 -8.43
C ALA A 41 -6.82 3.09 -8.41
N ASP A 42 -7.68 3.54 -7.49
CA ASP A 42 -9.08 3.12 -7.41
C ASP A 42 -9.83 3.42 -8.73
N ALA A 43 -9.47 4.52 -9.41
CA ALA A 43 -10.00 4.87 -10.73
C ALA A 43 -9.67 3.83 -11.82
N MET A 44 -8.60 3.03 -11.65
CA MET A 44 -8.22 2.01 -12.63
C MET A 44 -9.13 0.77 -12.57
N THR A 45 -9.87 0.59 -11.47
CA THR A 45 -10.78 -0.55 -11.28
C THR A 45 -12.25 -0.17 -11.36
N LYS A 46 -12.54 1.15 -11.45
CA LYS A 46 -13.89 1.71 -11.53
C LYS A 46 -14.15 2.31 -12.91
N ALA A 47 -15.42 2.36 -13.31
CA ALA A 47 -15.82 2.92 -14.61
C ALA A 47 -15.61 4.43 -14.71
N ASN A 48 -15.63 5.15 -13.59
CA ASN A 48 -15.51 6.61 -13.54
C ASN A 48 -14.19 7.04 -12.89
N ALA A 49 -13.64 8.16 -13.36
CA ALA A 49 -12.46 8.78 -12.76
C ALA A 49 -12.73 9.18 -11.30
N THR A 50 -11.79 8.89 -10.40
CA THR A 50 -11.87 9.30 -8.99
C THR A 50 -11.42 10.74 -8.81
N LYS A 51 -11.89 11.38 -7.73
CA LYS A 51 -11.43 12.72 -7.34
C LYS A 51 -9.91 12.75 -7.17
N ALA A 52 -9.33 11.73 -6.54
CA ALA A 52 -7.88 11.59 -6.37
C ALA A 52 -7.13 11.59 -7.72
N LEU A 53 -7.59 10.80 -8.69
CA LEU A 53 -6.95 10.79 -10.02
C LEU A 53 -7.11 12.13 -10.73
N LYS A 54 -8.29 12.75 -10.66
CA LYS A 54 -8.53 14.06 -11.25
C LYS A 54 -7.60 15.13 -10.66
N SER A 55 -7.52 15.22 -9.34
CA SER A 55 -6.63 16.16 -8.65
C SER A 55 -5.16 15.97 -9.03
N LEU A 56 -4.71 14.71 -9.16
CA LEU A 56 -3.36 14.39 -9.59
C LEU A 56 -3.07 14.88 -11.02
N ILE A 57 -4.00 14.69 -11.95
CA ILE A 57 -3.85 15.13 -13.35
C ILE A 57 -3.88 16.66 -13.45
N GLU A 58 -4.77 17.33 -12.70
CA GLU A 58 -4.95 18.78 -12.77
C GLU A 58 -3.82 19.56 -12.10
N ASN A 59 -3.32 19.09 -10.96
CA ASN A 59 -2.37 19.84 -10.13
C ASN A 59 -0.95 19.26 -10.15
N GLY A 60 -0.76 18.04 -10.69
CA GLY A 60 0.52 17.32 -10.63
C GLY A 60 0.86 16.76 -9.25
N GLU A 61 0.02 17.01 -8.24
CA GLU A 61 0.23 16.62 -6.85
C GLU A 61 -1.02 15.96 -6.28
N LEU A 62 -0.81 15.12 -5.25
CA LEU A 62 -1.87 14.42 -4.56
C LEU A 62 -1.66 14.51 -3.05
N LEU A 63 -2.65 15.04 -2.34
CA LEU A 63 -2.72 14.97 -0.89
C LEU A 63 -3.34 13.64 -0.49
N ILE A 64 -2.61 12.86 0.30
CA ILE A 64 -3.02 11.52 0.72
C ILE A 64 -3.13 11.48 2.25
N GLN A 65 -4.30 11.14 2.76
CA GLN A 65 -4.45 10.82 4.18
C GLN A 65 -3.90 9.42 4.47
N ILE A 66 -2.89 9.36 5.33
CA ILE A 66 -2.30 8.12 5.82
C ILE A 66 -3.06 7.70 7.08
N GLU A 67 -3.62 6.50 7.08
CA GLU A 67 -4.35 5.94 8.23
C GLU A 67 -3.45 5.02 9.07
N GLY A 68 -2.37 4.52 8.49
CA GLY A 68 -1.37 3.71 9.20
C GLY A 68 -0.14 3.47 8.34
N TRP A 69 0.98 3.12 8.96
CA TRP A 69 2.20 2.79 8.22
C TRP A 69 3.09 1.84 9.02
N VAL A 70 3.94 1.14 8.28
CA VAL A 70 5.11 0.44 8.83
C VAL A 70 6.31 0.81 7.97
N GLN A 71 7.41 1.15 8.64
CA GLN A 71 8.66 1.51 7.98
C GLN A 71 9.79 0.77 8.67
N ARG A 72 10.70 0.25 7.87
CA ARG A 72 11.90 -0.41 8.38
C ARG A 72 12.85 0.63 8.94
N GLU A 73 13.40 0.37 10.12
CA GLU A 73 14.51 1.17 10.65
C GLU A 73 15.67 1.14 9.66
N LYS A 74 16.20 2.32 9.32
CA LYS A 74 17.42 2.40 8.52
C LYS A 74 18.53 1.73 9.32
N GLU A 75 19.25 0.79 8.70
CA GLU A 75 20.49 0.27 9.30
C GLU A 75 21.38 1.46 9.65
N LYS A 76 21.71 1.60 10.94
CA LYS A 76 22.70 2.59 11.37
C LYS A 76 23.99 2.18 10.68
N MET A 77 24.47 2.99 9.73
CA MET A 77 25.78 2.77 9.15
C MET A 77 26.79 2.72 10.31
N PRO A 78 27.70 1.72 10.36
CA PRO A 78 28.74 1.71 11.36
C PRO A 78 29.52 3.02 11.25
N VAL A 79 29.62 3.74 12.35
CA VAL A 79 30.51 4.90 12.44
C VAL A 79 31.93 4.32 12.35
N LEU A 80 32.66 4.68 11.30
CA LEU A 80 34.08 4.38 11.22
C LEU A 80 34.77 5.26 12.28
N GLU A 81 35.30 4.64 13.34
CA GLU A 81 36.19 5.29 14.31
C GLU A 81 37.55 5.60 13.68
#